data_AF-A0A9P5BFY9-F1
#
_entry.id   AF-A0A9P5BFY9-F1
#
_cell.length_a   1.000
_cell.length_b   1.000
_cell.length_c   1.000
_cell.angle_alpha   90.00
_cell.angle_beta   90.00
_cell.angle_gamma   90.00
#
_symmetry.space_group_name_H-M   'P 1'
#
loop_
_entity.id
_entity.type
_entity.pdbx_description
1 polymer ?
#
loop_
_entity_poly.entity_id
_entity_poly.type
_entity_poly.pdbx_seq_one_letter_code
_entity_poly.pdbx_strand_id
1 'polypeptide(L)'
;MHISKSLLFPLGLATLSSALRTGCRDGEVAVGTWQTCTLGDPRGGPSCGDLHATIYANDCGMISYSRNEGDICDVDGGWPSGYGLRCDNNNPSIAYTTGGNFGNCYRKGTNCSPIPFTHYYASWCCSRL
;
A
#
# COMPACT_ATOMS: atom_id res chain seq x y z
N MET A 1 -52.95 -20.09 27.91
CA MET A 1 -51.96 -19.01 27.75
C MET A 1 -50.72 -19.58 27.10
N HIS A 2 -50.51 -19.29 25.81
CA HIS A 2 -49.36 -19.76 25.04
C HIS A 2 -48.19 -18.78 25.22
N ILE A 3 -47.07 -19.28 25.77
CA ILE A 3 -45.81 -18.53 25.86
C ILE A 3 -45.08 -18.74 24.54
N SER A 4 -45.05 -17.69 23.72
CA SER A 4 -44.37 -17.69 22.42
C SER A 4 -42.85 -17.66 22.63
N LYS A 5 -42.14 -18.58 21.97
CA LYS A 5 -40.67 -18.70 21.97
C LYS A 5 -40.07 -17.59 21.10
N SER A 6 -39.44 -16.60 21.72
CA SER A 6 -38.59 -15.64 21.01
C SER A 6 -37.25 -16.30 20.66
N LEU A 7 -37.15 -16.82 19.44
CA LEU A 7 -35.88 -17.19 18.81
C LEU A 7 -35.07 -15.93 18.53
N LEU A 8 -34.08 -15.66 19.38
CA LEU A 8 -33.03 -14.67 19.13
C LEU A 8 -32.08 -15.23 18.09
N PHE A 9 -32.21 -14.78 16.84
CA PHE A 9 -31.20 -14.92 15.79
C PHE A 9 -30.05 -13.96 16.11
N PRO A 10 -28.82 -14.43 16.39
CA PRO A 10 -27.68 -13.53 16.40
C PRO A 10 -27.36 -13.16 14.95
N LEU A 11 -27.56 -11.88 14.59
CA LEU A 11 -26.90 -11.28 13.43
C LEU A 11 -25.39 -11.32 13.70
N GLY A 12 -24.72 -12.37 13.24
CA GLY A 12 -23.28 -12.37 13.10
C GLY A 12 -22.90 -11.36 12.03
N LEU A 13 -22.42 -10.18 12.42
CA LEU A 13 -21.66 -9.32 11.53
C LEU A 13 -20.41 -10.10 11.12
N ALA A 14 -20.47 -10.79 9.99
CA ALA A 14 -19.27 -11.22 9.29
C ALA A 14 -18.61 -9.94 8.76
N THR A 15 -17.66 -9.39 9.50
CA THR A 15 -16.71 -8.43 8.96
C THR A 15 -15.86 -9.19 7.95
N LEU A 16 -16.34 -9.29 6.72
CA LEU A 16 -15.49 -9.60 5.58
C LEU A 16 -14.55 -8.40 5.41
N SER A 17 -13.48 -8.37 6.21
CA SER A 17 -12.27 -7.66 5.85
C SER A 17 -11.73 -8.40 4.63
N SER A 18 -12.27 -8.11 3.45
CA SER A 18 -11.59 -8.40 2.20
C SER A 18 -10.28 -7.62 2.26
N ALA A 19 -9.24 -8.28 2.77
CA ALA A 19 -7.91 -7.72 2.84
C ALA A 19 -7.55 -7.30 1.42
N LEU A 20 -7.45 -5.99 1.19
CA LEU A 20 -6.93 -5.46 -0.06
C LEU A 20 -5.57 -6.13 -0.28
N ARG A 21 -5.36 -6.69 -1.47
CA ARG A 21 -4.07 -7.28 -1.85
C ARG A 21 -3.44 -6.43 -2.92
N THR A 22 -2.13 -6.34 -2.90
CA THR A 22 -1.35 -5.65 -3.96
C THR A 22 -1.40 -6.40 -5.28
N GLY A 23 -1.92 -7.63 -5.29
CA GLY A 23 -1.95 -8.50 -6.47
C GLY A 23 -0.61 -9.18 -6.75
N CYS A 24 0.39 -8.99 -5.89
CA CYS A 24 1.65 -9.71 -5.94
C CYS A 24 1.48 -11.17 -5.45
N ARG A 25 2.45 -12.02 -5.75
CA ARG A 25 2.44 -13.41 -5.28
C ARG A 25 2.86 -13.46 -3.81
N ASP A 26 2.52 -14.55 -3.14
CA ASP A 26 2.97 -14.76 -1.76
C ASP A 26 4.51 -14.85 -1.72
N GLY A 27 5.10 -14.19 -0.73
CA GLY A 27 6.55 -14.04 -0.62
C GLY A 27 7.14 -12.90 -1.46
N GLU A 28 6.32 -12.15 -2.20
CA GLU A 28 6.72 -10.91 -2.87
C GLU A 28 6.37 -9.68 -2.05
N VAL A 29 7.04 -8.58 -2.35
CA VAL A 29 6.66 -7.23 -1.89
C VAL A 29 6.19 -6.41 -3.07
N ALA A 30 5.33 -5.43 -2.82
CA ALA A 30 4.98 -4.44 -3.82
C ALA A 30 5.77 -3.16 -3.61
N VAL A 31 6.04 -2.47 -4.72
CA VAL A 31 6.69 -1.15 -4.72
C VAL A 31 5.78 -0.17 -5.47
N GLY A 32 5.65 1.02 -4.92
CA GLY A 32 4.57 1.91 -5.29
C GLY A 32 4.73 3.31 -4.72
N THR A 33 3.64 4.04 -4.74
CA THR A 33 3.55 5.37 -4.12
C THR A 33 2.45 5.43 -3.08
N TRP A 34 2.64 6.31 -2.10
CA TRP A 34 1.64 6.72 -1.14
C TRP A 34 1.44 8.23 -1.24
N GLN A 35 0.19 8.67 -1.24
CA GLN A 35 -0.18 10.08 -1.10
C GLN A 35 -1.43 10.20 -0.23
N THR A 36 -1.50 11.25 0.58
CA THR A 36 -2.72 11.60 1.30
C THR A 36 -3.27 12.91 0.74
N CYS A 37 -4.56 12.94 0.48
CA CYS A 37 -5.29 14.11 0.05
C CYS A 37 -6.26 14.57 1.15
N THR A 38 -6.72 15.80 1.00
CA THR A 38 -7.72 16.42 1.84
C THR A 38 -8.79 17.02 0.96
N LEU A 39 -10.02 17.07 1.45
CA LEU A 39 -11.15 17.69 0.74
C LEU A 39 -10.95 19.21 0.52
N GLY A 40 -10.08 19.83 1.32
CA GLY A 40 -9.88 21.28 1.36
C GLY A 40 -11.12 22.03 1.80
N ASP A 41 -11.08 23.36 1.67
CA ASP A 41 -12.22 24.23 1.93
C ASP A 41 -13.03 24.48 0.63
N PRO A 42 -14.28 24.96 0.72
CA PRO A 42 -15.13 25.15 -0.45
C PRO A 42 -14.58 26.09 -1.53
N ARG A 43 -13.56 26.91 -1.21
CA ARG A 43 -12.94 27.86 -2.16
C ARG A 43 -11.63 27.33 -2.76
N GLY A 44 -10.85 26.57 -1.99
CA GLY A 44 -9.57 26.00 -2.42
C GLY A 44 -9.69 24.62 -3.08
N GLY A 45 -10.77 23.89 -2.80
CA GLY A 45 -10.99 22.54 -3.33
C GLY A 45 -10.00 21.50 -2.78
N PRO A 46 -10.04 20.26 -3.30
CA PRO A 46 -9.19 19.19 -2.80
C PRO A 46 -7.71 19.47 -3.02
N SER A 47 -6.89 19.12 -2.05
CA SER A 47 -5.43 19.25 -2.11
C SER A 47 -4.77 17.95 -1.67
N CYS A 48 -3.75 17.52 -2.40
CA CYS A 48 -2.95 16.35 -2.05
C CYS A 48 -1.61 16.79 -1.49
N GLY A 49 -1.17 16.11 -0.43
CA GLY A 49 0.16 16.27 0.12
C GLY A 49 1.23 15.58 -0.72
N ASP A 50 2.43 15.51 -0.16
CA ASP A 50 3.61 14.98 -0.81
C ASP A 50 3.41 13.52 -1.26
N LEU A 51 3.97 13.20 -2.42
CA LEU A 51 4.01 11.85 -2.97
C LEU A 51 5.23 11.11 -2.42
N HIS A 52 5.04 9.92 -1.86
CA HIS A 52 6.13 9.15 -1.26
C HIS A 52 6.31 7.79 -1.93
N ALA A 53 7.51 7.49 -2.41
CA ALA A 53 7.92 6.15 -2.78
C ALA A 53 7.76 5.18 -1.60
N THR A 54 7.12 4.04 -1.81
CA THR A 54 6.64 3.15 -0.74
C THR A 54 6.82 1.67 -1.09
N ILE A 55 7.18 0.86 -0.09
CA ILE A 55 7.22 -0.61 -0.13
C ILE A 55 6.03 -1.14 0.67
N TYR A 56 5.26 -2.04 0.08
CA TYR A 56 4.10 -2.68 0.68
C TYR A 56 4.28 -4.19 0.80
N ALA A 57 3.69 -4.77 1.84
CA ALA A 57 3.43 -6.19 1.95
C ALA A 57 2.30 -6.60 0.99
N ASN A 58 2.19 -7.90 0.71
CA ASN A 58 1.22 -8.41 -0.26
C ASN A 58 -0.26 -8.16 0.16
N ASP A 59 -0.51 -7.95 1.45
CA ASP A 59 -1.79 -7.58 2.04
C ASP A 59 -2.04 -6.06 2.09
N CYS A 60 -1.34 -5.30 1.23
CA CYS A 60 -1.38 -3.84 1.17
C CYS A 60 -0.89 -3.14 2.45
N GLY A 61 -0.32 -3.86 3.42
CA GLY A 61 0.31 -3.26 4.59
C GLY A 61 1.55 -2.46 4.19
N MET A 62 1.66 -1.20 4.60
CA MET A 62 2.86 -0.41 4.36
C MET A 62 4.03 -0.97 5.18
N ILE A 63 5.11 -1.36 4.50
CA ILE A 63 6.35 -1.84 5.16
C ILE A 63 7.23 -0.64 5.50
N SER A 64 7.46 0.25 4.53
CA SER A 64 8.25 1.48 4.69
C SER A 64 7.99 2.42 3.52
N TYR A 65 8.30 3.71 3.72
CA TYR A 65 8.26 4.74 2.68
C TYR A 65 9.46 5.67 2.80
N SER A 66 9.76 6.39 1.72
CA SER A 66 10.73 7.48 1.71
C SER A 66 10.11 8.75 2.28
N ARG A 67 10.83 9.42 3.17
CA ARG A 67 10.43 10.75 3.69
C ARG A 67 10.71 11.88 2.71
N ASN A 68 11.50 11.64 1.68
CA ASN A 68 11.66 12.59 0.58
C ASN A 68 10.45 12.44 -0.36
N GLU A 69 10.00 13.56 -0.91
CA GLU A 69 8.95 13.58 -1.92
C GLU A 69 9.50 13.09 -3.27
N GLY A 70 8.72 12.26 -3.95
CA GLY A 70 8.95 11.83 -5.32
C GLY A 70 8.34 10.47 -5.62
N ASP A 71 8.30 10.14 -6.91
CA ASP A 71 7.89 8.82 -7.38
C ASP A 71 8.98 7.77 -7.07
N ILE A 72 8.65 6.50 -7.31
CA ILE A 72 9.43 5.30 -6.98
C ILE A 72 10.92 5.41 -7.31
N CYS A 73 11.26 5.96 -8.48
CA CYS A 73 12.63 6.02 -9.00
C CYS A 73 13.21 7.44 -9.09
N ASP A 74 12.43 8.45 -8.72
CA ASP A 74 12.87 9.85 -8.69
C ASP A 74 13.35 10.27 -7.30
N VAL A 75 13.02 9.47 -6.27
CA VAL A 75 13.49 9.66 -4.89
C VAL A 75 14.91 9.12 -4.72
N ASP A 76 15.83 10.00 -4.31
CA ASP A 76 17.14 9.61 -3.79
C ASP A 76 17.15 9.76 -2.26
N GLY A 77 17.53 8.70 -1.54
CA GLY A 77 17.54 8.68 -0.07
C GLY A 77 16.15 8.77 0.58
N GLY A 78 16.08 9.35 1.78
CA GLY A 78 14.83 9.52 2.55
C GLY A 78 14.27 8.26 3.22
N TRP A 79 14.82 7.09 2.90
CA TRP A 79 14.44 5.81 3.49
C TRP A 79 14.98 5.64 4.91
N PRO A 80 14.20 5.05 5.84
CA PRO A 80 14.72 4.57 7.11
C PRO A 80 15.86 3.56 6.92
N SER A 81 16.74 3.44 7.92
CA SER A 81 17.88 2.51 7.87
C SER A 81 17.42 1.06 7.59
N GLY A 82 18.06 0.41 6.62
CA GLY A 82 17.72 -0.95 6.18
C GLY A 82 16.62 -1.03 5.12
N TYR A 83 16.08 0.10 4.68
CA TYR A 83 15.09 0.17 3.60
C TYR A 83 15.61 1.01 2.44
N GLY A 84 15.04 0.79 1.26
CA GLY A 84 15.41 1.54 0.07
C GLY A 84 14.92 0.90 -1.20
N LEU A 85 15.11 1.61 -2.31
CA LEU A 85 14.90 1.11 -3.65
C LEU A 85 16.16 1.33 -4.47
N ARG A 86 16.47 0.38 -5.34
CA ARG A 86 17.36 0.60 -6.47
C ARG A 86 16.51 0.60 -7.73
N CYS A 87 16.77 1.55 -8.61
CA CYS A 87 16.13 1.60 -9.92
C CYS A 87 17.15 1.42 -11.03
N ASP A 88 16.75 0.69 -12.07
CA ASP A 88 17.48 0.51 -13.32
C ASP A 88 16.58 1.00 -14.47
N ASN A 89 17.08 1.91 -15.30
CA ASN A 89 16.31 2.54 -16.39
C ASN A 89 14.95 3.12 -15.96
N ASN A 90 14.93 3.83 -14.83
CA ASN A 90 13.74 4.42 -14.22
C ASN A 90 12.64 3.43 -13.81
N ASN A 91 12.99 2.15 -13.63
CA ASN A 91 12.10 1.13 -13.06
C ASN A 91 12.73 0.56 -11.80
N PRO A 92 11.94 0.24 -10.74
CA PRO A 92 12.49 -0.41 -9.57
C PRO A 92 13.07 -1.76 -9.96
N SER A 93 14.29 -2.05 -9.52
CA SER A 93 14.98 -3.30 -9.78
C SER A 93 15.24 -4.10 -8.52
N ILE A 94 15.47 -3.43 -7.38
CA ILE A 94 15.62 -4.04 -6.07
C ILE A 94 14.89 -3.21 -5.02
N ALA A 95 14.14 -3.87 -4.13
CA ALA A 95 13.64 -3.31 -2.88
C ALA A 95 14.42 -3.89 -1.70
N TYR A 96 15.00 -3.01 -0.89
CA TYR A 96 15.71 -3.35 0.33
C TYR A 96 14.73 -3.26 1.51
N THR A 97 14.73 -4.29 2.36
CA THR A 97 13.99 -4.29 3.61
C THR A 97 14.81 -4.96 4.70
N THR A 98 14.49 -4.71 5.97
CA THR A 98 15.09 -5.40 7.12
C THR A 98 14.80 -6.90 7.15
N GLY A 99 13.73 -7.35 6.47
CA GLY A 99 13.39 -8.76 6.33
C GLY A 99 14.13 -9.46 5.20
N GLY A 100 14.91 -8.75 4.37
CA GLY A 100 15.61 -9.26 3.19
C GLY A 100 15.39 -8.41 1.95
N ASN A 101 16.08 -8.77 0.86
CA ASN A 101 16.03 -8.03 -0.40
C ASN A 101 15.12 -8.72 -1.41
N PHE A 102 14.48 -7.93 -2.25
CA PHE A 102 13.56 -8.39 -3.28
C PHE A 102 13.97 -7.78 -4.62
N GLY A 103 14.00 -8.56 -5.69
CA GLY A 103 14.39 -8.12 -7.03
C GLY A 103 13.51 -8.73 -8.11
N ASN A 104 14.00 -8.72 -9.36
CA ASN A 104 13.23 -9.17 -10.54
C ASN A 104 11.85 -8.50 -10.61
N CYS A 105 11.81 -7.19 -10.34
CA CYS A 105 10.55 -6.48 -10.25
C CYS A 105 9.80 -6.46 -11.59
N TYR A 106 8.50 -6.71 -11.54
CA TYR A 106 7.62 -6.71 -12.70
C TYR A 106 6.39 -5.84 -12.45
N ARG A 107 5.86 -5.24 -13.51
CA ARG A 107 4.75 -4.30 -13.40
C ARG A 107 3.45 -5.06 -13.14
N LYS A 108 2.65 -4.57 -12.19
CA LYS A 108 1.34 -5.14 -11.85
C LYS A 108 0.23 -4.10 -11.88
N GLY A 109 0.46 -2.92 -11.27
CA GLY A 109 -0.49 -1.82 -11.21
C GLY A 109 -1.75 -2.19 -10.42
N THR A 110 -1.77 -1.94 -9.12
CA THR A 110 -2.91 -2.22 -8.23
C THR A 110 -3.10 -1.09 -7.24
N ASN A 111 -4.35 -0.83 -6.88
CA ASN A 111 -4.70 0.19 -5.91
C ASN A 111 -5.06 -0.47 -4.57
N CYS A 112 -4.32 -0.09 -3.53
CA CYS A 112 -4.41 -0.56 -2.15
C CYS A 112 -5.07 0.47 -1.21
N SER A 113 -5.67 1.54 -1.74
CA SER A 113 -6.23 2.65 -0.96
C SER A 113 -7.25 2.16 0.07
N PRO A 114 -6.97 2.30 1.38
CA PRO A 114 -7.82 1.71 2.41
C PRO A 114 -9.06 2.56 2.72
N ILE A 115 -8.97 3.87 2.48
CA ILE A 115 -10.02 4.84 2.79
C ILE A 115 -10.02 5.95 1.74
N PRO A 116 -11.14 6.70 1.60
CA PRO A 116 -11.15 7.92 0.80
C PRO A 116 -10.00 8.85 1.19
N PHE A 117 -9.38 9.47 0.19
CA PHE A 117 -8.28 10.44 0.33
C PHE A 117 -6.94 9.88 0.83
N THR A 118 -6.80 8.58 1.05
CA THR A 118 -5.48 7.95 1.26
C THR A 118 -5.20 7.02 0.10
N HIS A 119 -4.22 7.38 -0.72
CA HIS A 119 -3.95 6.73 -1.99
C HIS A 119 -2.70 5.86 -1.90
N TYR A 120 -2.88 4.54 -1.95
CA TYR A 120 -1.78 3.57 -2.02
C TYR A 120 -1.77 2.93 -3.41
N TYR A 121 -0.77 3.24 -4.22
CA TYR A 121 -0.62 2.67 -5.56
C TYR A 121 0.53 1.69 -5.58
N ALA A 122 0.24 0.39 -5.60
CA ALA A 122 1.19 -0.69 -5.77
C ALA A 122 1.47 -0.92 -7.27
N SER A 123 2.54 -0.32 -7.79
CA SER A 123 2.82 -0.32 -9.23
C SER A 123 3.58 -1.56 -9.70
N TRP A 124 4.46 -2.09 -8.84
CA TRP A 124 5.38 -3.19 -9.16
C TRP A 124 5.34 -4.26 -8.08
N CYS A 125 5.65 -5.49 -8.46
CA CYS A 125 5.89 -6.60 -7.55
C CYS A 125 7.33 -7.06 -7.69
N CYS A 126 8.02 -7.27 -6.58
CA CYS A 126 9.42 -7.73 -6.55
C CYS A 126 9.50 -9.05 -5.77
N SER A 127 10.15 -10.04 -6.37
CA SER A 127 10.29 -11.37 -5.82
C SER A 127 11.47 -11.45 -4.85
N ARG A 128 11.36 -12.30 -3.83
CA ARG A 128 12.45 -12.57 -2.89
C ARG A 128 13.73 -13.00 -3.63
N LEU A 129 14.88 -12.42 -3.24
CA LEU A 129 16.22 -12.85 -3.67
C LEU A 129 16.79 -13.96 -2.76
#